data_AF-A0A2E9MI76-F1
#
_entry.id   AF-A0A2E9MI76-F1
#
_cell.length_a   1.000
_cell.length_b   1.000
_cell.length_c   1.000
_cell.angle_alpha   90.00
_cell.angle_beta   90.00
_cell.angle_gamma   90.00
#
_symmetry.space_group_name_H-M   'P 1'
#
loop_
_entity.id
_entity.type
_entity.pdbx_description
1 polymer ?
#
loop_
_entity_poly.entity_id
_entity_poly.type
_entity_poly.pdbx_seq_one_letter_code
_entity_poly.pdbx_strand_id
1 'polypeptide(L)'
;MYLTRHHSSLRFVPLLALIGALTTVVPTEGQGWFPQEFKNLTVVPADIEPDTLQAMMKAISQGLGVRCDYCHVREGQRTDFASDENKHKEIARMMMRMTQQINEDFLNRPGG
;
A
#
# COMPACT_ATOMS: atom_id res chain seq x y z
N MET A 1 61.14 -37.08 -1.96
CA MET A 1 61.09 -38.22 -2.92
C MET A 1 61.24 -39.53 -2.14
N TYR A 2 60.12 -40.20 -1.84
CA TYR A 2 59.96 -41.63 -1.49
C TYR A 2 58.44 -41.84 -1.28
N LEU A 3 57.70 -42.22 -2.33
CA LEU A 3 57.28 -43.59 -2.67
C LEU A 3 56.27 -44.23 -1.68
N THR A 4 55.00 -44.09 -2.07
CA THR A 4 53.92 -45.10 -2.14
C THR A 4 54.09 -46.43 -1.40
N ARG A 5 53.08 -46.84 -0.62
CA ARG A 5 52.42 -48.16 -0.81
C ARG A 5 51.04 -48.26 -0.14
N HIS A 6 50.11 -48.83 -0.91
CA HIS A 6 48.74 -49.22 -0.59
C HIS A 6 48.59 -50.25 0.54
N HIS A 7 47.42 -50.24 1.18
CA HIS A 7 46.54 -51.36 1.64
C HIS A 7 45.54 -50.73 2.64
N SER A 8 44.27 -51.10 2.84
CA SER A 8 43.40 -52.19 2.39
C SER A 8 41.97 -51.88 2.88
N SER A 9 40.97 -52.35 2.12
CA SER A 9 39.65 -52.88 2.53
C SER A 9 38.66 -52.07 3.39
N LEU A 10 37.52 -51.77 2.72
CA LEU A 10 36.11 -51.96 3.15
C LEU A 10 35.66 -51.44 4.53
N ARG A 11 34.63 -50.56 4.52
CA ARG A 11 33.26 -50.85 5.03
C ARG A 11 32.35 -49.60 4.97
N PHE A 12 31.12 -49.78 4.45
CA PHE A 12 29.80 -49.31 4.97
C PHE A 12 29.65 -47.82 5.37
N VAL A 13 28.65 -46.99 5.00
CA VAL A 13 27.27 -47.06 4.48
C VAL A 13 26.94 -45.63 4.00
N PRO A 14 26.11 -45.42 2.95
CA PRO A 14 25.64 -44.09 2.58
C PRO A 14 24.51 -43.65 3.53
N LEU A 15 24.64 -42.51 4.21
CA LEU A 15 23.50 -41.85 4.84
C LEU A 15 23.15 -40.61 4.02
N LEU A 16 22.17 -40.78 3.13
CA LEU A 16 21.46 -39.72 2.45
C LEU A 16 20.79 -38.82 3.53
N ALA A 17 21.41 -37.70 3.86
CA ALA A 17 20.75 -36.64 4.62
C ALA A 17 19.87 -35.84 3.65
N LEU A 18 18.61 -36.29 3.50
CA LEU A 18 17.58 -35.59 2.75
C LEU A 18 17.13 -34.35 3.56
N ILE A 19 17.86 -33.24 3.41
CA ILE A 19 17.42 -31.92 3.90
C ILE A 19 16.94 -31.15 2.67
N GLY A 20 15.62 -31.00 2.54
CA GLY A 20 15.00 -30.39 1.36
C GLY A 20 13.73 -29.61 1.70
N ALA A 21 13.93 -28.48 2.38
CA ALA A 21 13.09 -27.27 2.40
C ALA A 21 11.56 -27.44 2.50
N LEU A 22 11.05 -27.36 3.74
CA LEU A 22 9.67 -26.96 4.01
C LEU A 22 9.54 -25.46 3.68
N THR A 23 9.15 -25.12 2.46
CA THR A 23 8.83 -23.74 2.08
C THR A 23 7.49 -23.36 2.69
N THR A 24 7.51 -22.86 3.93
CA THR A 24 6.37 -22.13 4.47
C THR A 24 6.21 -20.87 3.64
N VAL A 25 5.18 -20.84 2.78
CA VAL A 25 4.70 -19.60 2.17
C VAL A 25 4.29 -18.69 3.31
N VAL A 26 5.14 -17.72 3.66
CA VAL A 26 4.75 -16.63 4.55
C VAL A 26 3.78 -15.79 3.73
N PRO A 27 2.50 -15.67 4.13
CA PRO A 27 1.63 -14.70 3.48
C PRO A 27 2.30 -13.34 3.66
N THR A 28 2.62 -12.66 2.57
CA THR A 28 3.01 -11.26 2.66
C THR A 28 1.73 -10.53 3.06
N GLU A 29 1.51 -10.41 4.36
CA GLU A 29 0.50 -9.51 4.89
C GLU A 29 1.06 -8.12 4.62
N GLY A 30 0.79 -7.62 3.42
CA GLY A 30 0.77 -6.18 3.17
C GLY A 30 -0.32 -5.60 4.04
N GLN A 31 -0.07 -5.48 5.34
CA GLN A 31 -0.82 -4.58 6.20
C GLN A 31 -0.51 -3.18 5.67
N GLY A 32 -1.28 -2.78 4.66
CA GLY A 32 -1.16 -1.49 4.02
C GLY A 32 -1.28 -0.40 5.08
N TRP A 33 -0.45 0.63 4.97
CA TRP A 33 -0.58 1.87 5.75
C TRP A 33 -1.92 2.59 5.53
N PHE A 34 -2.72 2.12 4.57
CA PHE A 34 -4.03 2.64 4.20
C PHE A 34 -5.14 1.79 4.81
N PRO A 35 -6.16 2.42 5.42
CA PRO A 35 -7.24 1.68 6.07
C PRO A 35 -8.05 0.86 5.07
N GLN A 36 -8.55 -0.29 5.51
CA GLN A 36 -9.44 -1.16 4.73
C GLN A 36 -10.90 -0.72 4.80
N GLU A 37 -11.25 0.03 5.86
CA GLU A 37 -12.57 0.61 6.06
C GLU A 37 -12.48 2.13 6.12
N PHE A 38 -13.39 2.81 5.44
CA PHE A 38 -13.41 4.27 5.38
C PHE A 38 -14.56 4.84 6.21
N LYS A 39 -14.28 5.98 6.84
CA LYS A 39 -15.25 6.74 7.64
C LYS A 39 -15.23 8.19 7.18
N ASN A 40 -16.35 8.88 7.34
CA ASN A 40 -16.49 10.31 7.05
C ASN A 40 -16.15 10.68 5.58
N LEU A 41 -16.59 9.84 4.64
CA LEU A 41 -16.59 10.15 3.21
C LEU A 41 -17.80 11.04 2.89
N THR A 42 -17.56 12.27 2.43
CA THR A 42 -18.62 13.27 2.20
C THR A 42 -18.71 13.78 0.76
N VAL A 43 -17.67 13.56 -0.04
CA VAL A 43 -17.57 14.03 -1.44
C VAL A 43 -17.47 12.87 -2.43
N VAL A 44 -16.95 11.72 -1.98
CA VAL A 44 -16.84 10.50 -2.79
C VAL A 44 -17.84 9.46 -2.32
N PRO A 45 -18.22 8.49 -3.18
CA PRO A 45 -19.12 7.40 -2.81
C PRO A 45 -18.64 6.64 -1.58
N ALA A 46 -19.57 6.21 -0.74
CA ALA A 46 -19.25 5.48 0.49
C ALA A 46 -18.76 4.05 0.22
N ASP A 47 -19.13 3.49 -0.93
CA ASP A 47 -18.78 2.14 -1.42
C ASP A 47 -17.57 2.15 -2.38
N ILE A 48 -16.80 3.24 -2.41
CA ILE A 48 -15.58 3.34 -3.22
C ILE A 48 -14.59 2.23 -2.86
N GLU A 49 -14.01 1.62 -3.88
CA GLU A 49 -13.02 0.56 -3.71
C GLU A 49 -11.72 1.13 -3.05
N PRO A 50 -11.11 0.42 -2.08
CA PRO A 50 -9.97 0.92 -1.33
C PRO A 50 -8.76 1.40 -2.15
N ASP A 51 -8.35 0.64 -3.16
CA ASP A 51 -7.22 1.01 -4.00
C ASP A 51 -7.52 2.25 -4.84
N THR A 52 -8.78 2.42 -5.27
CA THR A 52 -9.27 3.59 -5.99
C THR A 52 -9.20 4.85 -5.12
N LEU A 53 -9.68 4.77 -3.87
CA LEU A 53 -9.58 5.88 -2.93
C LEU A 53 -8.11 6.20 -2.60
N GLN A 54 -7.29 5.19 -2.40
CA GLN A 54 -5.86 5.36 -2.16
C GLN A 54 -5.16 6.05 -3.33
N ALA A 55 -5.44 5.62 -4.56
CA ALA A 55 -4.88 6.21 -5.78
C ALA A 55 -5.26 7.68 -5.91
N MET A 56 -6.54 8.02 -5.66
CA MET A 56 -7.02 9.41 -5.68
C MET A 56 -6.31 10.28 -4.63
N MET A 57 -6.17 9.80 -3.39
CA MET A 57 -5.47 10.55 -2.33
C MET A 57 -3.98 10.75 -2.64
N LYS A 58 -3.31 9.73 -3.21
CA LYS A 58 -1.93 9.84 -3.69
C LYS A 58 -1.81 10.89 -4.81
N ALA A 59 -2.73 10.88 -5.78
CA ALA A 59 -2.73 11.84 -6.87
C ALA A 59 -2.92 13.28 -6.37
N ILE A 60 -3.84 13.51 -5.43
CA ILE A 60 -4.05 14.84 -4.81
C ILE A 60 -2.79 15.30 -4.06
N SER A 61 -2.20 14.43 -3.24
CA SER A 61 -0.96 14.71 -2.51
C SER A 61 0.18 15.10 -3.46
N GLN A 62 0.36 14.34 -4.54
CA GLN A 62 1.38 14.60 -5.56
C GLN A 62 1.12 15.89 -6.33
N GLY A 63 -0.11 16.12 -6.79
CA GLY A 63 -0.48 17.30 -7.56
C GLY A 63 -0.34 18.61 -6.77
N LEU A 64 -0.54 18.56 -5.45
CA LEU A 64 -0.35 19.71 -4.57
C LEU A 64 1.09 19.82 -4.00
N GLY A 65 1.94 18.80 -4.20
CA GLY A 65 3.29 18.77 -3.64
C GLY A 65 3.35 18.69 -2.12
N VAL A 66 2.30 18.16 -1.48
CA VAL A 66 2.15 18.05 -0.02
C VAL A 66 2.11 16.59 0.40
N ARG A 67 2.29 16.33 1.69
CA ARG A 67 2.14 14.99 2.29
C ARG A 67 0.77 14.81 2.95
N CYS A 68 0.40 13.57 3.27
CA CYS A 68 -0.92 13.24 3.83
C CYS A 68 -1.27 14.04 5.10
N ASP A 69 -0.27 14.34 5.94
CA ASP A 69 -0.40 15.10 7.18
C ASP A 69 -0.69 16.59 6.99
N TYR A 70 -0.59 17.09 5.75
CA TYR A 70 -1.05 18.43 5.42
C TYR A 70 -2.57 18.55 5.57
N CYS A 71 -3.33 17.50 5.18
CA CYS A 71 -4.79 17.49 5.28
C CYS A 71 -5.30 16.60 6.41
N HIS A 72 -4.66 15.47 6.69
CA HIS A 72 -5.10 14.51 7.69
C HIS A 72 -4.43 14.76 9.04
N VAL A 73 -5.14 14.43 10.12
CA VAL A 73 -4.63 14.58 11.49
C VAL A 73 -3.64 13.46 11.78
N ARG A 74 -2.50 13.80 12.39
CA ARG A 74 -1.53 12.81 12.87
C ARG A 74 -1.72 12.57 14.36
N GLU A 75 -1.90 11.31 14.74
CA GLU A 75 -1.90 10.84 16.11
C GLU A 75 -0.64 10.01 16.36
N GLY A 76 0.45 10.71 16.68
CA GLY A 76 1.79 10.11 16.82
C GLY A 76 2.27 9.46 15.50
N GLN A 77 2.36 8.14 15.50
CA GLN A 77 2.77 7.36 14.31
C GLN A 77 1.59 7.03 13.38
N ARG A 78 0.35 7.19 13.83
CA ARG A 78 -0.86 6.91 13.04
C ARG A 78 -1.40 8.19 12.42
N THR A 79 -2.14 8.04 11.33
CA THR A 79 -2.89 9.12 10.71
C THR A 79 -4.36 8.83 10.93
N ASP A 80 -5.09 9.77 11.55
CA ASP A 80 -6.54 9.73 11.57
C ASP A 80 -7.06 10.34 10.27
N PHE A 81 -7.45 9.46 9.35
CA PHE A 81 -8.00 9.85 8.06
C PHE A 81 -9.44 10.39 8.16
N ALA A 82 -10.17 10.05 9.23
CA ALA A 82 -11.57 10.37 9.42
C ALA A 82 -11.79 11.73 10.09
N SER A 83 -10.87 12.17 10.96
CA SER A 83 -10.96 13.45 11.67
C SER A 83 -10.98 14.67 10.73
N ASP A 84 -11.75 15.68 11.15
CA ASP A 84 -11.92 16.97 10.49
C ASP A 84 -11.29 18.13 11.27
N GLU A 85 -10.52 17.83 12.32
CA GLU A 85 -9.85 18.87 13.14
C GLU A 85 -8.84 19.70 12.33
N ASN A 86 -8.31 19.14 11.24
CA ASN A 86 -7.48 19.89 10.30
C ASN A 86 -8.34 20.56 9.22
N LYS A 87 -8.41 21.90 9.29
CA LYS A 87 -9.15 22.75 8.33
C LYS A 87 -8.78 22.54 6.85
N HIS A 88 -7.56 22.08 6.55
CA HIS A 88 -7.14 21.82 5.17
C HIS A 88 -7.96 20.71 4.51
N LYS A 89 -8.47 19.75 5.29
CA LYS A 89 -9.35 18.70 4.78
C LYS A 89 -10.67 19.26 4.27
N GLU A 90 -11.27 20.20 5.01
CA GLU A 90 -12.52 20.82 4.58
C GLU A 90 -12.33 21.69 3.33
N ILE A 91 -11.21 22.42 3.25
CA ILE A 91 -10.83 23.14 2.04
C ILE A 91 -10.66 22.18 0.86
N ALA A 92 -9.97 21.05 1.04
CA ALA A 92 -9.83 20.05 0.00
C ALA A 92 -11.18 19.52 -0.50
N ARG A 93 -12.13 19.26 0.41
CA ARG A 93 -13.50 18.85 0.03
C ARG A 93 -14.23 19.91 -0.78
N MET A 94 -14.13 21.19 -0.40
CA MET A 94 -14.70 22.29 -1.18
C MET A 94 -14.10 22.34 -2.59
N MET A 95 -12.78 22.16 -2.73
CA MET A 95 -12.11 22.14 -4.03
C MET A 95 -12.52 20.92 -4.88
N MET A 96 -12.73 19.77 -4.25
CA MET A 96 -13.24 18.59 -4.94
C MET A 96 -14.65 18.82 -5.49
N ARG A 97 -15.55 19.41 -4.68
CA ARG A 97 -16.92 19.77 -5.14
C ARG A 97 -16.89 20.79 -6.27
N MET A 98 -16.04 21.81 -6.16
CA MET A 98 -15.86 22.82 -7.21
C MET A 98 -15.38 22.16 -8.52
N THR A 99 -14.45 21.22 -8.44
CA THR A 99 -13.95 20.48 -9.62
C THR A 99 -15.04 19.61 -10.24
N GLN A 100 -15.81 18.89 -9.41
CA GLN A 100 -16.97 18.10 -9.87
C GLN A 100 -17.97 18.99 -10.61
N GLN A 101 -18.32 20.13 -10.03
CA GLN A 101 -19.23 21.09 -10.64
C GLN A 101 -18.70 21.62 -11.98
N ILE A 102 -17.42 21.99 -12.07
CA ILE A 102 -16.82 22.44 -13.33
C ILE A 102 -16.92 21.34 -14.41
N ASN A 103 -16.64 20.09 -14.03
CA ASN A 103 -16.72 18.97 -14.96
C ASN A 103 -18.15 18.77 -15.46
N GLU A 104 -19.14 18.85 -14.58
CA GLU A 104 -20.56 18.70 -14.90
C GLU A 104 -21.09 19.85 -15.76
N ASP A 105 -20.80 21.09 -15.38
CA ASP A 105 -21.36 22.28 -16.01
C ASP A 105 -20.71 22.58 -17.38
N PHE A 106 -19.41 22.27 -17.53
CA PHE A 106 -18.64 22.74 -18.69
C PHE A 106 -17.98 21.62 -19.52
N LEU A 107 -17.54 20.53 -18.90
CA LEU A 107 -16.72 19.51 -19.58
C LEU A 107 -17.50 18.26 -20.01
N ASN A 108 -18.68 18.03 -19.44
CA ASN A 108 -19.58 16.93 -19.83
C ASN A 108 -20.48 17.26 -21.03
N ARG A 109 -20.23 18.36 -21.75
CA ARG A 109 -20.94 18.68 -23.00
C ARG A 109 -20.43 17.80 -24.15
N PRO A 110 -21.29 17.05 -24.86
CA PRO A 110 -20.86 16.27 -26.02
C PRO A 110 -20.47 17.22 -27.16
N GLY A 111 -19.17 17.30 -27.46
CA GLY A 111 -18.63 18.12 -28.56
C GLY A 111 -17.25 18.75 -28.35
N GLY A 112 -16.48 18.34 -27.35
CA GLY A 112 -15.05 18.66 -27.23
C GLY A 112 -14.17 17.65 -27.96
#